data_AF-A0A1V8SUL7-F1
#
_entry.id   AF-A0A1V8SUL7-F1
#
_cell.length_a   1.000
_cell.length_b   1.000
_cell.length_c   1.000
_cell.angle_alpha   90.00
_cell.angle_beta   90.00
_cell.angle_gamma   90.00
#
_symmetry.space_group_name_H-M   'P 1'
#
loop_
_entity.id
_entity.type
_entity.pdbx_description
1 polymer ?
#
loop_
_entity_poly.entity_id
_entity_poly.type
_entity_poly.pdbx_seq_one_letter_code
_entity_poly.pdbx_strand_id
1 'polypeptide(L)' 'EILLYSTGLYSFFNNYEQTCTPEQNCQENMIHIQNSQVDMYAVSTKAAVNMIVDDDVGIVEDIDHRSNFCATIAYYFTNH' A
#
# COMPACT_ATOMS: atom_id res chain seq x y z
N GLU A 1 -14.99 10.87 -7.15
CA GLU A 1 -13.90 10.39 -8.01
C GLU A 1 -12.61 11.06 -7.60
N ILE A 2 -11.64 10.25 -7.17
CA ILE A 2 -10.31 10.69 -6.79
C ILE A 2 -9.33 9.99 -7.74
N LEU A 3 -8.39 10.74 -8.29
CA LEU A 3 -7.38 10.23 -9.21
C LEU A 3 -5.99 10.53 -8.66
N LEU A 4 -5.24 9.51 -8.27
CA LEU A 4 -3.83 9.63 -7.88
C LEU A 4 -2.91 9.17 -9.00
N TYR A 5 -2.15 10.12 -9.56
CA TYR A 5 -1.01 9.84 -10.41
C TYR A 5 0.26 9.73 -9.56
N SER A 6 0.58 8.50 -9.15
CA SER A 6 1.72 8.13 -8.30
C SER A 6 1.54 8.45 -6.81
N THR A 7 2.02 7.53 -5.97
CA THR A 7 2.22 7.78 -4.54
C THR A 7 3.38 6.93 -4.00
N GLY A 8 4.01 7.45 -2.95
CA GLY A 8 5.07 6.77 -2.19
C GLY A 8 4.77 6.92 -0.70
N LEU A 9 4.24 5.86 -0.08
CA LEU A 9 3.78 5.87 1.31
C LEU A 9 4.64 4.91 2.14
N TYR A 10 5.32 5.41 3.16
CA TYR A 10 6.37 4.64 3.84
C TYR A 10 6.12 4.56 5.34
N SER A 11 6.29 3.36 5.88
CA SER A 11 6.45 3.13 7.31
C SER A 11 7.83 2.53 7.55
N PHE A 12 8.63 3.12 8.43
CA PHE A 12 10.03 2.70 8.64
C PHE A 12 10.32 2.21 10.05
N PHE A 13 9.41 2.43 10.98
CA PHE A 13 9.69 2.23 12.39
C PHE A 13 8.49 1.59 13.08
N ASN A 14 8.80 0.71 14.03
CA ASN A 14 7.89 0.32 15.08
C ASN A 14 8.57 0.66 16.41
N ASN A 15 8.02 1.62 17.15
CA ASN A 15 8.60 2.12 18.39
C ASN A 15 10.09 2.52 18.23
N TYR A 16 10.40 3.32 17.21
CA TYR A 16 11.77 3.76 16.83
C TYR A 16 12.75 2.67 16.39
N GLU A 17 12.37 1.39 16.46
CA GLU A 17 13.17 0.29 15.93
C GLU A 17 12.88 0.05 14.45
N GLN A 18 13.91 -0.35 13.69
CA GLN A 18 13.80 -0.66 12.26
C GLN A 18 13.83 -2.15 11.94
N THR A 19 13.74 -3.03 12.94
CA THR A 19 13.70 -4.49 12.73
C THR A 19 12.60 -4.90 11.76
N CYS A 20 11.49 -4.16 11.73
CA CYS A 20 10.35 -4.37 10.84
C CYS A 20 10.59 -3.90 9.38
N THR A 21 11.54 -3.00 9.11
CA THR A 21 11.77 -2.45 7.77
C THR A 21 12.26 -3.49 6.76
N PRO A 22 13.27 -4.33 7.07
CA PRO A 22 13.69 -5.40 6.18
C PRO A 22 12.67 -6.55 6.10
N GLU A 23 11.87 -6.76 7.14
CA GLU A 23 10.76 -7.73 7.17
C GLU A 23 9.47 -7.22 6.51
N GLN A 24 9.42 -5.91 6.26
CA GLN A 24 8.37 -5.22 5.51
C GLN A 24 7.01 -5.22 6.21
N ASN A 25 7.04 -5.16 7.54
CA ASN A 25 5.88 -5.32 8.43
C ASN A 25 5.84 -4.25 9.54
N CYS A 26 6.30 -3.02 9.26
CA CYS A 26 6.27 -1.93 10.24
C CYS A 26 4.86 -1.42 10.54
N GLN A 27 3.93 -1.63 9.60
CA GLN A 27 2.53 -1.28 9.72
C GLN A 27 1.67 -2.36 9.06
N GLU A 28 0.46 -2.59 9.55
CA GLU A 28 -0.45 -3.57 8.95
C GLU A 28 -1.05 -3.05 7.63
N ASN A 29 -1.73 -1.89 7.66
CA ASN A 29 -2.47 -1.35 6.50
C ASN A 29 -1.98 0.05 6.14
N MET A 30 -1.73 0.34 4.85
CA MET A 30 -1.29 1.66 4.40
C MET A 30 -2.41 2.52 3.80
N ILE A 31 -3.13 1.99 2.81
CA ILE A 31 -4.28 2.67 2.18
C ILE A 31 -5.54 1.90 2.55
N HIS A 32 -6.56 2.59 3.04
CA HIS A 32 -7.89 2.02 3.27
C HIS A 32 -8.92 2.79 2.43
N ILE A 33 -9.60 2.09 1.53
CA ILE A 33 -10.67 2.62 0.68
C ILE A 33 -12.00 2.21 1.28
N GLN A 34 -12.80 3.20 1.64
CA GLN A 34 -14.11 3.02 2.27
C GLN A 34 -15.15 3.82 1.48
N ASN A 35 -16.09 3.11 0.85
CA ASN A 35 -17.22 3.69 0.10
C ASN A 35 -16.81 4.89 -0.79
N SER A 36 -15.72 4.73 -1.54
CA SER A 36 -15.09 5.81 -2.31
C SER A 36 -14.55 5.26 -3.63
N GLN A 37 -14.74 6.02 -4.71
CA GLN A 37 -14.10 5.73 -6.00
C GLN A 37 -12.74 6.43 -6.09
N VAL A 38 -11.66 5.63 -6.07
CA VAL A 38 -10.26 6.04 -6.11
C VAL A 38 -9.49 5.23 -7.16
N ASP A 39 -9.07 5.90 -8.22
CA ASP A 39 -8.21 5.32 -9.24
C ASP A 39 -6.78 5.78 -9.04
N MET A 40 -5.85 4.82 -9.01
CA MET A 40 -4.46 5.06 -8.65
C MET A 40 -3.51 4.45 -9.66
N TYR A 41 -2.46 5.18 -9.98
CA TYR A 41 -1.34 4.70 -10.80
C TYR A 41 -0.05 4.75 -9.97
N ALA A 42 0.86 3.81 -10.20
CA ALA A 42 2.18 3.75 -9.56
C ALA A 42 2.13 3.92 -8.03
N VAL A 43 1.38 3.06 -7.35
CA VAL A 43 1.26 3.05 -5.89
C VAL A 43 2.43 2.30 -5.29
N SER A 44 3.34 3.01 -4.62
CA SER A 44 4.44 2.40 -3.91
C SER A 44 4.25 2.50 -2.40
N THR A 45 4.37 1.38 -1.69
CA THR A 45 4.39 1.35 -0.23
C THR A 45 5.68 0.72 0.28
N LYS A 46 6.08 1.09 1.51
CA LYS A 46 7.23 0.49 2.19
C LYS A 46 6.84 0.01 3.58
N ALA A 47 7.18 -1.26 3.84
CA ALA A 47 6.97 -1.97 5.09
C ALA A 47 5.55 -1.84 5.66
N ALA A 48 4.56 -1.97 4.78
CA ALA A 48 3.17 -2.19 5.13
C ALA A 48 2.75 -3.56 4.61
N VAL A 49 2.22 -4.43 5.47
CA VAL A 49 1.80 -5.79 5.06
C VAL A 49 0.75 -5.72 3.95
N ASN A 50 -0.25 -4.85 4.14
CA ASN A 50 -1.33 -4.61 3.22
C ASN A 50 -1.12 -3.23 2.57
N MET A 51 -0.85 -3.22 1.26
CA MET A 51 -0.69 -1.99 0.49
C MET A 51 -2.02 -1.24 0.41
N ILE A 52 -3.08 -1.96 0.05
CA ILE A 52 -4.45 -1.46 -0.10
C ILE A 52 -5.38 -2.42 0.64
N VAL A 53 -6.25 -1.87 1.48
CA VAL A 53 -7.44 -2.53 2.00
C VAL A 53 -8.63 -1.82 1.35
N ASP A 54 -9.42 -2.56 0.60
CA ASP A 54 -10.62 -2.10 -0.07
C ASP A 54 -11.81 -2.89 0.49
N ASP A 55 -12.76 -2.21 1.13
CA ASP A 55 -13.90 -2.85 1.79
C ASP A 55 -14.77 -3.67 0.80
N ASP A 56 -14.75 -3.32 -0.49
CA ASP A 56 -15.59 -3.95 -1.52
C ASP A 56 -14.86 -5.05 -2.31
N VAL A 57 -13.52 -5.00 -2.38
CA VAL A 57 -12.70 -5.90 -3.22
C VAL A 57 -11.82 -6.83 -2.38
N GLY A 58 -11.29 -6.35 -1.26
CA GLY A 58 -10.38 -7.10 -0.39
C GLY A 58 -9.01 -6.43 -0.22
N ILE A 59 -7.98 -7.25 -0.02
CA ILE A 59 -6.64 -6.80 0.37
C ILE A 59 -5.65 -7.01 -0.78
N VAL A 60 -4.80 -6.01 -1.03
CA VAL A 60 -3.63 -6.11 -1.90
C VAL A 60 -2.38 -6.11 -1.04
N GLU A 61 -1.74 -7.27 -0.92
CA GLU A 61 -0.59 -7.46 -0.04
C GLU A 61 0.73 -7.02 -0.69
N ASP A 62 1.65 -6.52 0.13
CA ASP A 62 2.98 -6.06 -0.27
C ASP A 62 3.89 -7.22 -0.72
N ILE A 63 3.63 -8.45 -0.25
CA ILE A 63 4.41 -9.65 -0.60
C ILE A 63 4.30 -10.00 -2.10
N ASP A 64 3.17 -9.68 -2.73
CA ASP A 64 2.92 -9.98 -4.15
C ASP A 64 3.48 -8.91 -5.11
N HIS A 65 3.91 -7.76 -4.57
CA HIS A 65 4.25 -6.56 -5.35
C HIS A 65 5.67 -6.05 -5.10
N ARG A 66 6.55 -6.91 -4.55
CA ARG A 66 7.95 -6.57 -4.24
C ARG A 66 8.70 -5.96 -5.42
N SER A 67 9.36 -4.83 -5.15
CA SER A 67 10.31 -4.19 -6.06
C SER A 67 11.70 -4.11 -5.40
N ASN A 68 12.55 -3.20 -5.87
CA ASN A 68 13.92 -3.05 -5.38
C ASN A 68 14.03 -2.60 -3.90
N PHE A 69 13.05 -1.85 -3.40
CA PHE A 69 13.02 -1.37 -2.02
C PHE A 69 11.60 -1.38 -1.44
N CYS A 70 10.67 -0.72 -2.15
CA CYS A 70 9.23 -0.72 -1.89
C CYS A 70 8.55 -1.95 -2.49
N ALA A 71 7.26 -2.13 -2.19
CA ALA A 71 6.33 -2.81 -3.09
C ALA A 71 5.64 -1.79 -4.00
N THR A 72 5.27 -2.17 -5.22
CA THR A 72 4.69 -1.26 -6.21
C THR A 72 3.55 -1.91 -7.00
N ILE A 73 2.38 -1.28 -6.97
CA ILE A 73 1.24 -1.60 -7.83
C ILE A 73 1.26 -0.63 -9.02
N ALA A 74 1.26 -1.15 -10.24
CA ALA A 74 1.30 -0.33 -11.45
C ALA A 74 0.04 0.51 -11.63
N TYR A 75 -1.14 -0.08 -11.40
CA TYR A 75 -2.43 0.59 -11.39
C TYR A 75 -3.44 -0.16 -10.51
N TYR A 76 -4.36 0.56 -9.90
CA TYR A 76 -5.49 0.04 -9.12
C TYR A 76 -6.72 0.90 -9.42
N PHE A 77 -7.83 0.27 -9.80
CA PHE A 77 -9.08 0.97 -10.11
C PHE A 77 -10.21 0.40 -9.26
N THR A 78 -10.88 1.26 -8.50
CA THR A 78 -12.13 0.94 -7.83
C THR A 78 -13.24 0.99 -8.88
N ASN A 79 -13.40 -0.05 -9.70
CA ASN A 79 -14.49 -0.12 -10.67
C ASN A 79 -15.79 -0.48 -9.96
N HIS A 80 -16.58 0.54 -9.62
CA HIS A 80 -18.01 0.43 -9.34
C HIS A 80 -18.82 1.09 -10.46
#